data_AF-S4MLA6-F1
#
_entry.id   AF-S4MLA6-F1
#
_cell.length_a   1.000
_cell.length_b   1.000
_cell.length_c   1.000
_cell.angle_alpha   90.00
_cell.angle_beta   90.00
_cell.angle_gamma   90.00
#
_symmetry.space_group_name_H-M   'P 1'
#
loop_
_entity.id
_entity.type
_entity.pdbx_description
1 polymer ?
#
loop_
_entity_poly.entity_id
_entity_poly.type
_entity_poly.pdbx_seq_one_letter_code
_entity_poly.pdbx_strand_id
1 'polypeptide(L)'
;MSMRNRAMAMVTAVLLGAGGTGIALAPAAGAAPAYFGIDGGGAVGNDWEDEENLGVEAYARGNAIALWETVLWADGALWEDDEGEWRPFKKSQIDGSFGPETESATQWWQSRHNLPETDGVVVSESWDFAQTRLQSHPGNIVQYKGDARNVNFKRVSGKYQVKLKNVGPWKNAYYRSLG
;
A
#
# COMPACT_ATOMS: atom_id res chain seq x y z
N MET A 1 -15.35 15.70 -9.96
CA MET A 1 -15.34 14.69 -8.89
C MET A 1 -16.12 13.48 -9.36
N SER A 2 -15.42 12.50 -9.93
CA SER A 2 -16.01 11.22 -10.31
C SER A 2 -15.98 10.32 -9.08
N MET A 3 -17.13 10.16 -8.41
CA MET A 3 -17.31 9.10 -7.42
C MET A 3 -17.30 7.77 -8.19
N ARG A 4 -16.22 7.00 -8.08
CA ARG A 4 -16.22 5.62 -8.59
C ARG A 4 -16.63 4.68 -7.48
N ASN A 5 -17.81 4.11 -7.69
CA ASN A 5 -18.57 3.19 -6.85
C ASN A 5 -17.69 2.22 -6.03
N ARG A 6 -17.75 2.40 -4.70
CA ARG A 6 -17.33 1.39 -3.74
C ARG A 6 -18.24 0.17 -3.90
N ALA A 7 -17.73 -0.93 -4.43
CA ALA A 7 -18.42 -2.22 -4.37
C ALA A 7 -18.27 -2.80 -2.95
N MET A 8 -19.01 -2.25 -1.98
CA MET A 8 -19.19 -2.90 -0.69
C MET A 8 -20.15 -4.08 -0.85
N ALA A 9 -19.61 -5.29 -0.97
CA ALA A 9 -20.40 -6.51 -0.93
C ALA A 9 -20.79 -6.84 0.53
N MET A 10 -21.91 -6.26 0.99
CA MET A 10 -22.61 -6.75 2.18
C MET A 10 -23.37 -8.03 1.82
N VAL A 11 -22.85 -9.20 2.21
CA VAL A 11 -23.56 -10.48 2.04
C VAL A 11 -24.54 -10.67 3.20
N THR A 12 -25.81 -10.39 2.96
CA THR A 12 -26.90 -10.85 3.83
C THR A 12 -27.40 -12.19 3.27
N ALA A 13 -27.01 -13.30 3.89
CA ALA A 13 -27.53 -14.61 3.54
C ALA A 13 -28.85 -14.86 4.28
N VAL A 14 -29.99 -14.82 3.57
CA VAL A 14 -31.26 -15.36 4.05
C VAL A 14 -31.57 -16.60 3.22
N LEU A 15 -31.52 -17.76 3.87
CA LEU A 15 -31.95 -19.05 3.34
C LEU A 15 -33.31 -19.41 3.94
N LEU A 16 -34.36 -19.43 3.14
CA LEU A 16 -35.59 -20.18 3.43
C LEU A 16 -35.96 -20.99 2.18
N GLY A 17 -35.80 -22.31 2.30
CA GLY A 17 -36.17 -23.27 1.27
C GLY A 17 -37.47 -23.99 1.60
N ALA A 18 -38.18 -24.43 0.55
CA ALA A 18 -39.03 -25.61 0.60
C ALA A 18 -39.33 -26.11 -0.83
N GLY A 19 -38.97 -27.37 -1.13
CA GLY A 19 -39.70 -28.20 -2.08
C GLY A 19 -38.99 -28.59 -3.40
N GLY A 20 -38.45 -29.82 -3.45
CA GLY A 20 -38.66 -30.73 -4.58
C GLY A 20 -37.63 -30.74 -5.74
N THR A 21 -37.14 -31.96 -6.03
CA THR A 21 -36.35 -32.41 -7.20
C THR A 21 -34.90 -31.92 -7.30
N GLY A 22 -33.98 -32.88 -7.34
CA GLY A 22 -32.54 -32.68 -7.23
C GLY A 22 -31.94 -31.87 -8.36
N ILE A 23 -31.68 -30.60 -8.10
CA ILE A 23 -30.64 -29.83 -8.77
C ILE A 23 -29.36 -30.11 -8.00
N ALA A 24 -28.37 -30.73 -8.63
CA ALA A 24 -27.02 -30.73 -8.07
C ALA A 24 -26.60 -29.26 -8.00
N LEU A 25 -26.73 -28.65 -6.83
CA LEU A 25 -26.13 -27.36 -6.54
C LEU A 25 -24.62 -27.60 -6.66
N ALA A 26 -24.05 -27.24 -7.80
CA ALA A 26 -22.61 -27.06 -7.89
C ALA A 26 -22.22 -26.19 -6.69
N PRO A 27 -21.16 -26.54 -5.93
CA PRO A 27 -20.67 -25.64 -4.91
C PRO A 27 -20.49 -24.29 -5.59
N ALA A 28 -21.18 -23.26 -5.09
CA ALA A 28 -20.94 -21.91 -5.57
C ALA A 28 -19.44 -21.74 -5.46
N ALA A 29 -18.78 -21.59 -6.62
CA ALA A 29 -17.34 -21.37 -6.65
C ALA A 29 -17.12 -20.14 -5.77
N GLY A 30 -16.60 -20.35 -4.56
CA GLY A 30 -16.36 -19.26 -3.63
C GLY A 30 -15.50 -18.28 -4.39
N ALA A 31 -16.04 -17.09 -4.67
CA ALA A 31 -15.26 -16.04 -5.29
C ALA A 31 -13.99 -15.93 -4.46
N ALA A 32 -12.83 -16.09 -5.09
CA ALA A 32 -11.56 -15.94 -4.41
C ALA A 32 -11.64 -14.63 -3.60
N PRO A 33 -11.19 -14.61 -2.34
CA PRO A 33 -11.30 -13.42 -1.51
C PRO A 33 -10.77 -12.22 -2.30
N ALA A 34 -11.52 -11.12 -2.29
CA ALA A 34 -11.14 -9.91 -3.01
C ALA A 34 -9.71 -9.53 -2.60
N TYR A 35 -8.88 -9.15 -3.57
CA TYR A 35 -7.54 -8.67 -3.30
C TYR A 35 -7.63 -7.45 -2.39
N PHE A 36 -6.84 -7.44 -1.30
CA PHE A 36 -6.87 -6.39 -0.29
C PHE A 36 -5.46 -5.86 -0.01
N GLY A 37 -4.94 -5.09 -0.97
CA GLY A 37 -3.61 -4.51 -0.96
C GLY A 37 -3.51 -3.39 -1.98
N ILE A 38 -2.32 -2.82 -2.11
CA ILE A 38 -2.04 -1.77 -3.10
C ILE A 38 -2.24 -2.36 -4.50
N ASP A 39 -3.14 -1.78 -5.29
CA ASP A 39 -3.34 -2.11 -6.69
C ASP A 39 -3.45 -0.87 -7.56
N GLY A 40 -3.16 -1.05 -8.84
CA GLY A 40 -3.22 0.00 -9.83
C GLY A 40 -3.87 -0.54 -11.09
N GLY A 41 -4.77 0.24 -11.68
CA GLY A 41 -5.46 -0.05 -12.92
C GLY A 41 -5.18 1.02 -13.97
N GLY A 42 -4.84 0.63 -15.21
CA GLY A 42 -4.56 1.60 -16.27
C GLY A 42 -3.20 2.29 -16.11
N ALA A 43 -3.16 3.62 -16.22
CA ALA A 43 -1.93 4.39 -16.26
C ALA A 43 -1.18 4.37 -14.92
N VAL A 44 0.14 4.29 -14.96
CA VAL A 44 0.96 4.13 -13.74
C VAL A 44 0.96 5.37 -12.84
N GLY A 45 0.78 6.56 -13.40
CA GLY A 45 0.87 7.83 -12.64
C GLY A 45 -0.34 8.12 -11.75
N ASN A 46 -1.37 7.28 -11.78
CA ASN A 46 -2.59 7.42 -10.97
C ASN A 46 -2.96 6.09 -10.27
N ASP A 47 -1.95 5.27 -10.02
CA ASP A 47 -2.14 3.92 -9.48
C ASP A 47 -2.41 3.90 -7.97
N TRP A 48 -2.24 5.00 -7.21
CA TRP A 48 -2.38 4.99 -5.73
C TRP A 48 -3.48 5.93 -5.21
N GLU A 49 -4.38 6.43 -6.07
CA GLU A 49 -5.40 7.44 -5.70
C GLU A 49 -6.46 6.92 -4.72
N ASP A 50 -6.66 5.61 -4.63
CA ASP A 50 -7.72 4.96 -3.85
C ASP A 50 -7.20 4.09 -2.71
N GLU A 51 -5.96 4.31 -2.30
CA GLU A 51 -5.32 3.54 -1.24
C GLU A 51 -5.81 3.97 0.16
N GLU A 52 -5.85 3.00 1.07
CA GLU A 52 -6.26 3.19 2.45
C GLU A 52 -5.22 4.00 3.24
N ASN A 53 -5.67 4.59 4.35
CA ASN A 53 -4.76 5.29 5.25
C ASN A 53 -3.82 4.29 5.93
N LEU A 54 -2.54 4.63 6.04
CA LEU A 54 -1.55 3.85 6.80
C LEU A 54 -1.07 4.65 8.01
N GLY A 55 -1.05 4.01 9.17
CA GLY A 55 -0.58 4.63 10.40
C GLY A 55 -0.57 3.63 11.55
N VAL A 56 -0.15 4.09 12.73
CA VAL A 56 -0.12 3.26 13.96
C VAL A 56 -1.51 2.69 14.29
N GLU A 57 -2.57 3.46 14.01
CA GLU A 57 -3.97 3.06 14.24
C GLU A 57 -4.66 2.49 12.98
N ALA A 58 -4.02 2.60 11.81
CA ALA A 58 -4.57 2.24 10.52
C ALA A 58 -3.63 1.29 9.77
N TYR A 59 -3.91 -0.01 9.84
CA TYR A 59 -3.11 -1.06 9.19
C TYR A 59 -1.62 -1.08 9.59
N ALA A 60 -1.32 -1.02 10.90
CA ALA A 60 0.04 -0.95 11.45
C ALA A 60 1.03 -2.07 11.04
N ARG A 61 0.56 -3.13 10.36
CA ARG A 61 1.42 -4.21 9.83
C ARG A 61 0.92 -4.76 8.50
N GLY A 62 1.80 -4.81 7.50
CA GLY A 62 1.52 -5.38 6.19
C GLY A 62 2.55 -5.00 5.13
N ASN A 63 2.51 -5.71 4.00
CA ASN A 63 3.39 -5.42 2.87
C ASN A 63 3.05 -4.06 2.19
N ALA A 64 1.85 -3.52 2.39
CA ALA A 64 1.50 -2.15 1.99
C ALA A 64 2.37 -1.11 2.72
N ILE A 65 2.67 -1.33 4.00
CA ILE A 65 3.60 -0.46 4.73
C ILE A 65 5.01 -0.60 4.18
N ALA A 66 5.45 -1.81 3.83
CA ALA A 66 6.77 -1.98 3.20
C ALA A 66 6.87 -1.24 1.84
N LEU A 67 5.75 -1.07 1.13
CA LEU A 67 5.70 -0.19 -0.04
C LEU A 67 5.97 1.26 0.35
N TRP A 68 5.26 1.75 1.36
CA TRP A 68 5.43 3.11 1.86
C TRP A 68 6.84 3.37 2.43
N GLU A 69 7.37 2.47 3.25
CA GLU A 69 8.75 2.54 3.76
C GLU A 69 9.79 2.56 2.63
N THR A 70 9.49 1.90 1.51
CA THR A 70 10.32 1.97 0.31
C THR A 70 10.29 3.37 -0.32
N VAL A 71 9.14 4.07 -0.30
CA VAL A 71 9.01 5.48 -0.71
C VAL A 71 9.83 6.37 0.22
N LEU A 72 9.68 6.24 1.54
CA LEU A 72 10.46 6.99 2.54
C LEU A 72 11.97 6.82 2.33
N TRP A 73 12.42 5.58 2.12
CA TRP A 73 13.82 5.30 1.81
C TRP A 73 14.27 5.91 0.46
N ALA A 74 13.40 5.90 -0.55
CA ALA A 74 13.68 6.45 -1.87
C ALA A 74 13.88 7.97 -1.84
N ASP A 75 13.03 8.67 -1.09
CA ASP A 75 13.11 10.12 -0.92
C ASP A 75 14.17 10.55 0.09
N GLY A 76 14.74 9.59 0.84
CA GLY A 76 15.77 9.88 1.83
C GLY A 76 15.18 10.57 3.06
N ALA A 77 13.99 10.12 3.47
CA ALA A 77 13.32 10.61 4.66
C ALA A 77 14.21 10.50 5.90
N LEU A 78 14.02 11.43 6.84
CA LEU A 78 14.66 11.42 8.15
C LEU A 78 13.63 11.10 9.21
N TRP A 79 14.02 10.38 10.26
CA TRP A 79 13.22 10.16 11.46
C TRP A 79 13.99 10.69 12.67
N GLU A 80 13.28 11.12 13.70
CA GLU A 80 13.86 11.60 14.95
C GLU A 80 14.00 10.44 15.93
N ASP A 81 15.21 10.23 16.45
CA ASP A 81 15.45 9.18 17.46
C ASP A 81 15.10 9.62 18.88
N ASP A 82 15.21 8.70 19.84
CA ASP A 82 14.87 8.96 21.26
C ASP A 82 15.71 10.09 21.89
N GLU A 83 16.82 10.48 21.26
CA GLU A 83 17.71 11.57 21.69
C GLU A 83 17.36 12.91 21.00
N GLY A 84 16.37 12.93 20.10
CA GLY A 84 15.99 14.10 19.31
C GLY A 84 16.87 14.33 18.09
N GLU A 85 17.70 13.35 17.69
CA GLU A 85 18.58 13.48 16.54
C GLU A 85 17.90 12.95 15.26
N TRP A 86 17.96 13.74 14.19
CA TRP A 86 17.50 13.31 12.88
C TRP A 86 18.43 12.25 12.28
N ARG A 87 17.88 11.06 12.05
CA ARG A 87 18.54 9.91 11.45
C ARG A 87 17.99 9.63 10.05
N PRO A 88 18.82 9.23 9.09
CA PRO A 88 18.33 8.81 7.78
C PRO A 88 17.53 7.51 7.90
N PHE A 89 16.38 7.45 7.24
CA PHE A 89 15.59 6.24 7.05
C PHE A 89 16.35 5.29 6.12
N LYS A 90 16.56 4.05 6.57
CA LYS A 90 17.44 3.06 5.94
C LYS A 90 16.61 1.96 5.30
N LYS A 91 17.17 1.35 4.25
CA LYS A 91 16.61 0.15 3.62
C LYS A 91 16.34 -0.99 4.62
N SER A 92 17.13 -1.07 5.69
CA SER A 92 16.97 -2.07 6.75
C SER A 92 15.76 -1.82 7.66
N GLN A 93 15.06 -0.70 7.52
CA GLN A 93 13.83 -0.36 8.24
C GLN A 93 12.58 -0.73 7.41
N ILE A 94 12.73 -1.22 6.17
CA ILE A 94 11.62 -1.68 5.34
C ILE A 94 11.17 -3.07 5.82
N ASP A 95 10.39 -3.14 6.89
CA ASP A 95 9.94 -4.38 7.50
C ASP A 95 8.42 -4.59 7.47
N GLY A 96 7.67 -3.60 6.98
CA GLY A 96 6.22 -3.65 6.89
C GLY A 96 5.51 -3.39 8.21
N SER A 97 6.15 -2.71 9.16
CA SER A 97 5.57 -2.30 10.44
C SER A 97 5.56 -0.78 10.57
N PHE A 98 4.39 -0.20 10.80
CA PHE A 98 4.25 1.23 11.02
C PHE A 98 4.56 1.58 12.48
N GLY A 99 5.85 1.61 12.81
CA GLY A 99 6.34 1.99 14.14
C GLY A 99 6.72 3.48 14.24
N PRO A 100 7.24 3.92 15.41
CA PRO A 100 7.60 5.32 15.65
C PRO A 100 8.60 5.89 14.63
N GLU A 101 9.56 5.08 14.18
CA GLU A 101 10.53 5.49 13.14
C GLU A 101 9.84 5.78 11.80
N THR A 102 8.87 4.96 11.41
CA THR A 102 8.11 5.10 10.16
C THR A 102 7.13 6.27 10.23
N GLU A 103 6.48 6.46 11.37
CA GLU A 103 5.61 7.62 11.64
C GLU A 103 6.38 8.93 11.58
N SER A 104 7.50 9.03 12.32
CA SER A 104 8.37 10.21 12.31
C SER A 104 8.93 10.49 10.90
N ALA A 105 9.37 9.46 10.18
CA ALA A 105 9.81 9.60 8.79
C ALA A 105 8.70 10.07 7.84
N THR A 106 7.47 9.59 8.06
CA THR A 106 6.29 10.00 7.28
C THR A 106 5.99 11.48 7.54
N GLN A 107 5.99 11.90 8.80
CA GLN A 107 5.79 13.29 9.18
C GLN A 107 6.86 14.21 8.55
N TRP A 108 8.13 13.83 8.63
CA TRP A 108 9.21 14.58 7.99
C TRP A 108 9.03 14.67 6.48
N TRP A 109 8.65 13.56 5.83
CA TRP A 109 8.42 13.50 4.40
C TRP A 109 7.26 14.42 3.97
N GLN A 110 6.14 14.37 4.69
CA GLN A 110 4.98 15.24 4.45
C GLN A 110 5.36 16.71 4.58
N SER A 111 6.10 17.07 5.63
CA SER A 111 6.58 18.43 5.84
C SER A 111 7.53 18.88 4.73
N ARG A 112 8.48 18.03 4.34
CA ARG A 112 9.43 18.33 3.25
C ARG A 112 8.74 18.58 1.92
N HIS A 113 7.66 17.86 1.64
CA HIS A 113 6.88 18.01 0.41
C HIS A 113 5.76 19.05 0.51
N ASN A 114 5.67 19.78 1.63
CA ASN A 114 4.66 20.81 1.91
C ASN A 114 3.23 20.29 1.76
N LEU A 115 2.97 19.09 2.26
CA LEU A 115 1.62 18.54 2.28
C LEU A 115 0.76 19.25 3.33
N PRO A 116 -0.57 19.33 3.13
CA PRO A 116 -1.47 19.99 4.08
C PRO A 116 -1.48 19.33 5.47
N GLU A 117 -1.38 18.01 5.50
CA GLU A 117 -1.35 17.19 6.72
C GLU A 117 0.06 16.63 6.93
N THR A 118 0.64 16.89 8.11
CA THR A 118 1.99 16.46 8.51
C THR A 118 1.94 15.75 9.86
N ASP A 119 0.95 14.89 10.05
CA ASP A 119 0.67 14.17 11.29
C ASP A 119 1.37 12.80 11.37
N GLY A 120 2.11 12.41 10.34
CA GLY A 120 2.79 11.12 10.30
C GLY A 120 1.89 9.95 9.87
N VAL A 121 0.65 10.23 9.46
CA VAL A 121 -0.29 9.25 8.91
C VAL A 121 -0.32 9.38 7.39
N VAL A 122 -0.17 8.27 6.68
CA VAL A 122 -0.31 8.25 5.23
C VAL A 122 -1.80 8.34 4.91
N VAL A 123 -2.19 9.44 4.26
CA VAL A 123 -3.55 9.72 3.81
C VAL A 123 -3.57 9.92 2.29
N SER A 124 -4.75 10.18 1.72
CA SER A 124 -4.96 10.40 0.28
C SER A 124 -3.93 11.35 -0.35
N GLU A 125 -3.65 12.48 0.31
CA GLU A 125 -2.74 13.52 -0.16
C GLU A 125 -1.29 13.03 -0.23
N SER A 126 -0.91 12.11 0.68
CA SER A 126 0.40 11.48 0.67
C SER A 126 0.55 10.55 -0.53
N TRP A 127 -0.48 9.75 -0.82
CA TRP A 127 -0.52 8.86 -1.97
C TRP A 127 -0.56 9.63 -3.29
N ASP A 128 -1.42 10.64 -3.40
CA ASP A 128 -1.58 11.52 -4.56
C ASP A 128 -0.27 12.21 -4.92
N PHE A 129 0.49 12.66 -3.92
CA PHE A 129 1.81 13.24 -4.17
C PHE A 129 2.80 12.16 -4.62
N ALA A 130 2.89 11.05 -3.89
CA ALA A 130 3.87 9.99 -4.16
C ALA A 130 3.66 9.38 -5.56
N GLN A 131 2.42 9.16 -6.00
CA GLN A 131 2.15 8.56 -7.31
C GLN A 131 2.66 9.41 -8.48
N THR A 132 2.78 10.74 -8.33
CA THR A 132 3.33 11.62 -9.37
C THR A 132 4.77 11.28 -9.73
N ARG A 133 5.46 10.55 -8.84
CA ARG A 133 6.85 10.10 -8.99
C ARG A 133 6.96 8.72 -9.65
N LEU A 134 5.84 8.07 -9.97
CA LEU A 134 5.82 6.76 -10.60
C LEU A 134 6.05 6.84 -12.10
N GLN A 135 6.90 5.93 -12.60
CA GLN A 135 7.27 5.82 -14.00
C GLN A 135 7.23 4.37 -14.45
N SER A 136 6.40 4.10 -15.46
CA SER A 136 6.34 2.78 -16.09
C SER A 136 7.66 2.45 -16.78
N HIS A 137 8.17 1.25 -16.54
CA HIS A 137 9.35 0.69 -17.19
C HIS A 137 9.02 -0.69 -17.82
N PRO A 138 9.82 -1.18 -18.78
CA PRO A 138 9.61 -2.51 -19.36
C PRO A 138 9.60 -3.64 -18.31
N GLY A 139 8.87 -4.72 -18.58
CA GLY A 139 8.93 -5.94 -17.78
C GLY A 139 8.19 -5.88 -16.44
N ASN A 140 7.01 -5.23 -16.40
CA ASN A 140 6.16 -5.07 -15.21
C ASN A 140 6.84 -4.28 -14.08
N ILE A 141 7.82 -3.45 -14.42
CA ILE A 141 8.54 -2.61 -13.46
C ILE A 141 7.86 -1.25 -13.39
N VAL A 142 7.57 -0.81 -12.17
CA VAL A 142 7.19 0.56 -11.88
C VAL A 142 8.32 1.18 -11.08
N GLN A 143 8.99 2.18 -11.64
CA GLN A 143 10.01 2.92 -10.93
C GLN A 143 9.38 4.05 -10.16
N TYR A 144 9.71 4.18 -8.89
CA TYR A 144 9.47 5.39 -8.12
C TYR A 144 10.74 6.24 -8.15
N LYS A 145 10.61 7.45 -8.70
CA LYS A 145 11.70 8.42 -8.80
C LYS A 145 11.80 9.18 -7.48
N GLY A 146 12.53 8.64 -6.52
CA GLY A 146 12.72 9.33 -5.24
C GLY A 146 13.66 10.54 -5.35
N ASP A 147 13.56 11.45 -4.40
CA ASP A 147 14.42 12.64 -4.29
C ASP A 147 15.88 12.29 -4.02
N ALA A 148 16.15 11.23 -3.26
CA ALA A 148 17.51 10.78 -2.97
C ALA A 148 17.96 9.65 -3.92
N ARG A 149 17.04 8.75 -4.32
CA ARG A 149 17.35 7.60 -5.18
C ARG A 149 16.10 7.06 -5.87
N ASN A 150 16.31 6.36 -6.97
CA ASN A 150 15.24 5.62 -7.65
C ASN A 150 15.11 4.21 -7.06
N VAL A 151 13.87 3.77 -6.89
CA VAL A 151 13.54 2.41 -6.44
C VAL A 151 12.54 1.78 -7.40
N ASN A 152 12.53 0.45 -7.47
CA ASN A 152 11.66 -0.28 -8.37
C ASN A 152 10.65 -1.09 -7.56
N PHE A 153 9.40 -1.01 -7.97
CA PHE A 153 8.31 -1.92 -7.64
C PHE A 153 8.03 -2.85 -8.82
N LYS A 154 7.27 -3.92 -8.57
CA LYS A 154 6.65 -4.70 -9.64
C LYS A 154 5.14 -4.51 -9.60
N ARG A 155 4.53 -4.43 -10.78
CA ARG A 155 3.08 -4.40 -10.94
C ARG A 155 2.66 -5.55 -11.85
N VAL A 156 2.04 -6.59 -11.28
CA VAL A 156 1.65 -7.81 -12.01
C VAL A 156 0.13 -7.94 -11.96
N SER A 157 -0.50 -7.88 -13.13
CA SER A 157 -1.98 -7.89 -13.23
C SER A 157 -2.64 -6.84 -12.34
N GLY A 158 -2.05 -5.64 -12.31
CA GLY A 158 -2.51 -4.51 -11.49
C GLY A 158 -2.01 -4.52 -10.05
N LYS A 159 -1.51 -5.64 -9.52
CA LYS A 159 -1.14 -5.74 -8.09
C LYS A 159 0.30 -5.30 -7.87
N TYR A 160 0.51 -4.39 -6.93
CA TYR A 160 1.85 -3.96 -6.54
C TYR A 160 2.56 -5.02 -5.71
N GLN A 161 3.86 -5.17 -5.95
CA GLN A 161 4.74 -6.05 -5.21
C GLN A 161 5.99 -5.30 -4.74
N VAL A 162 6.41 -5.65 -3.53
CA VAL A 162 7.52 -5.03 -2.81
C VAL A 162 8.54 -6.07 -2.36
N LYS A 163 9.73 -5.61 -1.98
CA LYS A 163 10.73 -6.42 -1.30
C LYS A 163 10.87 -5.95 0.13
N LEU A 164 10.53 -6.81 1.08
CA LEU A 164 10.79 -6.55 2.50
C LEU A 164 12.25 -6.84 2.82
N LYS A 165 12.73 -6.26 3.91
CA LYS A 165 14.00 -6.61 4.54
C LYS A 165 14.03 -8.12 4.79
N ASN A 166 15.12 -8.77 4.38
CA ASN A 166 15.36 -10.21 4.56
C ASN A 166 14.36 -11.15 3.86
N VAL A 167 13.41 -10.63 3.07
CA VAL A 167 12.50 -11.42 2.24
C VAL A 167 12.99 -11.34 0.81
N GLY A 168 13.82 -12.31 0.41
CA GLY A 168 14.40 -12.38 -0.94
C GLY A 168 13.40 -12.24 -2.10
N PRO A 169 12.22 -12.88 -2.08
CA PRO A 169 11.23 -12.78 -3.15
C PRO A 169 10.35 -11.53 -3.05
N TRP A 170 9.79 -11.13 -4.20
CA TRP A 170 8.74 -10.12 -4.27
C TRP A 170 7.46 -10.61 -3.59
N LYS A 171 6.82 -9.75 -2.80
CA LYS A 171 5.56 -10.03 -2.11
C LYS A 171 4.51 -9.01 -2.52
N ASN A 172 3.27 -9.46 -2.72
CA ASN A 172 2.15 -8.54 -2.98
C ASN A 172 1.97 -7.59 -1.79
N ALA A 173 1.72 -6.31 -2.08
CA ALA A 173 1.59 -5.24 -1.10
C ALA A 173 0.22 -5.27 -0.38
N TYR A 174 -0.09 -6.37 0.31
CA TYR A 174 -1.30 -6.53 1.11
C TYR A 174 -1.31 -5.64 2.37
N TYR A 175 -2.50 -5.13 2.74
CA TYR A 175 -2.69 -4.31 3.94
C TYR A 175 -2.59 -5.07 5.27
N ARG A 176 -3.03 -6.33 5.32
CA ARG A 176 -3.10 -7.13 6.57
C ARG A 176 -2.27 -8.42 6.56
N SER A 177 -1.50 -8.69 5.51
CA SER A 177 -0.62 -9.87 5.49
C SER A 177 0.85 -9.44 5.40
N LEU A 178 1.63 -9.96 6.34
CA LEU A 178 3.07 -10.15 6.21
C LEU A 178 3.22 -11.58 5.70
N GLY A 179 3.69 -11.74 4.46
CA GLY A 179 3.73 -13.03 3.77
C GLY A 179 5.12 -13.59 3.64
#